data_AF-A0A365PC65-F1
#
_entry.id   AF-A0A365PC65-F1
#
_cell.length_a   1.000
_cell.length_b   1.000
_cell.length_c   1.000
_cell.angle_alpha   90.00
_cell.angle_beta   90.00
_cell.angle_gamma   90.00
#
_symmetry.space_group_name_H-M   'P 1'
#
loop_
_entity.id
_entity.type
_entity.pdbx_description
1 polymer ?
#
loop_
_entity_poly.entity_id
_entity_poly.type
_entity_poly.pdbx_seq_one_letter_code
_entity_poly.pdbx_strand_id
1 'polypeptide(L)'
;MYFATGGTAVSEGDLRNYGDDYFAMLQGLVLEKGVIEGARSFSRELDRHGIAHRVDYGDEGLHGWQTFVDYITPGWDHIKPALQN
;
A
#
# COMPACT_ATOMS: atom_id res chain seq x y z
N MET A 1 -11.37 6.38 -7.16
CA MET A 1 -9.91 6.09 -7.27
C MET A 1 -9.52 5.15 -6.14
N TYR A 2 -8.55 4.26 -6.36
CA TYR A 2 -8.06 3.31 -5.36
C TYR A 2 -6.54 3.41 -5.22
N PHE A 3 -6.05 3.42 -3.99
CA PHE A 3 -4.64 3.25 -3.65
C PHE A 3 -4.55 2.50 -2.32
N ALA A 4 -3.45 1.79 -2.12
CA ALA A 4 -3.21 1.03 -0.91
C ALA A 4 -1.76 1.17 -0.49
N THR A 5 -1.54 1.00 0.80
CA THR A 5 -0.22 0.96 1.41
C THR A 5 -0.11 -0.31 2.22
N GLY A 6 1.11 -0.81 2.39
CA GLY A 6 1.40 -1.72 3.48
C GLY A 6 1.36 -1.00 4.82
N GLY A 7 2.16 -1.52 5.75
CA GLY A 7 2.26 -1.03 7.12
C GLY A 7 3.69 -0.74 7.55
N THR A 8 3.88 -0.66 8.86
CA THR A 8 5.23 -0.48 9.45
C THR A 8 5.69 -1.68 10.25
N ALA A 9 4.81 -2.67 10.44
CA ALA A 9 5.16 -3.96 10.98
C ALA A 9 5.62 -4.91 9.87
N VAL A 10 6.62 -5.72 10.20
CA VAL A 10 7.19 -6.72 9.29
C VAL A 10 6.19 -7.86 9.16
N SER A 11 5.75 -8.15 7.93
CA SER A 11 4.88 -9.30 7.64
C SER A 11 5.69 -10.59 7.46
N GLU A 12 5.02 -11.74 7.46
CA GLU A 12 5.68 -12.98 7.04
C GLU A 12 6.17 -12.93 5.58
N GLY A 13 5.49 -12.17 4.72
CA GLY A 13 5.91 -11.96 3.34
C GLY A 13 7.25 -11.26 3.25
N ASP A 14 7.47 -10.25 4.11
CA ASP A 14 8.73 -9.54 4.21
C ASP A 14 9.86 -10.45 4.71
N LEU A 15 9.60 -11.26 5.74
CA LEU A 15 10.59 -12.22 6.25
C LEU A 15 11.00 -13.23 5.18
N ARG A 16 10.04 -13.73 4.39
CA ARG A 16 10.32 -14.65 3.27
C ARG A 16 11.09 -13.97 2.14
N ASN A 17 10.82 -12.70 1.88
CA ASN A 17 11.41 -11.95 0.76
C ASN A 17 12.82 -11.45 1.08
N TYR A 18 13.02 -10.84 2.25
CA TYR A 18 14.30 -10.24 2.64
C TYR A 18 15.23 -11.22 3.36
N GLY A 19 14.69 -12.22 4.07
CA GLY A 19 15.49 -13.13 4.88
C GLY A 19 16.38 -12.38 5.87
N ASP A 20 17.70 -12.63 5.80
CA ASP A 20 18.70 -11.98 6.65
C ASP A 20 19.25 -10.65 6.07
N ASP A 21 18.69 -10.13 4.97
CA ASP A 21 19.07 -8.81 4.45
C ASP A 21 18.37 -7.68 5.22
N TYR A 22 18.86 -7.44 6.44
CA TYR A 22 18.34 -6.41 7.33
C TYR A 22 18.44 -4.99 6.76
N PHE A 23 19.40 -4.73 5.86
CA PHE A 23 19.54 -3.41 5.24
C PHE A 23 18.45 -3.18 4.19
N ALA A 24 18.15 -4.17 3.35
CA ALA A 24 17.03 -4.12 2.43
C ALA A 24 15.68 -4.00 3.17
N MET A 25 15.52 -4.70 4.29
CA MET A 25 14.33 -4.58 5.14
C MET A 25 14.19 -3.16 5.73
N LEU A 26 15.30 -2.56 6.21
CA LEU A 26 15.30 -1.18 6.70
C LEU A 26 14.93 -0.19 5.58
N GLN A 27 15.45 -0.38 4.37
CA GLN A 27 15.07 0.42 3.21
C GLN A 27 13.57 0.30 2.91
N GLY A 28 13.04 -0.93 2.93
CA GLY A 28 11.61 -1.20 2.75
C GLY A 28 10.74 -0.44 3.76
N LEU A 29 11.15 -0.41 5.03
CA LEU A 29 10.46 0.34 6.09
C LEU A 29 10.48 1.85 5.85
N VAL A 30 11.64 2.41 5.47
CA VAL A 30 11.76 3.86 5.21
C VAL A 30 10.90 4.27 4.03
N LEU A 31 10.92 3.48 2.95
CA LEU A 31 10.09 3.74 1.77
C LEU A 31 8.60 3.64 2.10
N GLU A 32 8.18 2.62 2.86
CA GLU A 32 6.77 2.43 3.18
C GLU A 32 6.23 3.54 4.08
N LYS A 33 7.03 4.06 5.03
CA LYS A 33 6.66 5.26 5.79
C LYS A 33 6.37 6.45 4.88
N GLY A 34 7.21 6.68 3.87
CA GLY A 34 7.00 7.74 2.88
C GLY A 34 5.72 7.54 2.07
N VAL A 35 5.42 6.29 1.67
CA VAL A 35 4.19 5.93 0.96
C VAL A 35 2.96 6.18 1.84
N ILE A 36 2.97 5.78 3.11
CA ILE A 36 1.87 6.00 4.07
C ILE A 36 1.61 7.49 4.26
N GLU A 37 2.65 8.30 4.47
CA GLU A 37 2.53 9.75 4.61
C GLU A 37 1.97 10.40 3.34
N GLY A 38 2.48 10.00 2.18
CA GLY A 38 2.01 10.44 0.87
C GLY A 38 0.53 10.10 0.63
N ALA A 39 0.14 8.84 0.88
CA ALA A 39 -1.24 8.38 0.73
C ALA A 39 -2.20 9.14 1.65
N ARG A 40 -1.82 9.36 2.92
CA ARG A 40 -2.60 10.19 3.85
C ARG A 40 -2.73 11.62 3.38
N SER A 41 -1.65 12.21 2.86
CA SER A 41 -1.69 13.58 2.35
C SER A 41 -2.57 13.71 1.11
N PHE A 42 -2.47 12.76 0.19
CA PHE A 42 -3.25 12.76 -1.03
C PHE A 42 -4.73 12.48 -0.77
N SER A 43 -5.04 11.54 0.12
CA SER A 43 -6.41 11.24 0.57
C SER A 43 -7.08 12.47 1.15
N ARG A 44 -6.39 13.22 2.04
CA ARG A 44 -6.89 14.50 2.56
C ARG A 44 -7.20 15.51 1.46
N GLU A 45 -6.38 15.56 0.41
CA GLU A 45 -6.62 16.50 -0.69
C GLU A 45 -7.81 16.09 -1.55
N LEU A 46 -7.97 14.79 -1.82
CA LEU A 46 -9.13 14.26 -2.54
C LEU A 46 -10.42 14.49 -1.76
N ASP A 47 -10.40 14.33 -0.43
CA ASP A 47 -11.52 14.65 0.46
C ASP A 47 -11.90 16.14 0.36
N ARG A 48 -10.91 17.05 0.41
CA ARG A 48 -11.13 18.50 0.28
C ARG A 48 -11.80 18.88 -1.03
N HIS A 49 -11.53 18.13 -2.10
CA HIS A 49 -12.10 18.34 -3.42
C HIS A 49 -13.37 17.51 -3.70
N GLY A 50 -13.86 16.73 -2.74
CA GLY A 50 -15.05 15.88 -2.90
C GLY A 50 -14.88 14.76 -3.94
N ILE A 51 -13.63 14.32 -4.18
CA ILE A 51 -13.33 13.26 -5.15
C ILE A 51 -13.49 11.90 -4.48
N ALA A 52 -14.42 11.10 -4.99
CA ALA A 52 -14.66 9.76 -4.49
C ALA A 52 -13.41 8.85 -4.62
N HIS A 53 -12.94 8.36 -3.49
CA HIS A 53 -11.76 7.50 -3.43
C HIS A 53 -11.85 6.48 -2.29
N ARG A 54 -11.03 5.44 -2.38
CA ARG A 54 -10.80 4.44 -1.33
C ARG A 54 -9.30 4.31 -1.10
N VAL A 55 -8.92 4.27 0.17
CA VAL A 55 -7.55 4.02 0.60
C VAL A 55 -7.55 2.89 1.60
N ASP A 56 -6.75 1.87 1.32
CA ASP A 56 -6.55 0.76 2.23
C ASP A 56 -5.16 0.89 2.86
N TYR A 57 -5.11 1.06 4.18
CA TYR A 57 -3.87 1.12 4.96
C TYR A 57 -3.66 -0.22 5.65
N GLY A 58 -2.61 -0.94 5.29
CA GLY A 58 -2.21 -2.18 5.97
C GLY A 58 -1.60 -1.92 7.35
N ASP A 59 -1.75 -2.89 8.25
CA ASP A 59 -1.04 -2.91 9.53
C ASP A 59 0.40 -3.43 9.37
N GLU A 60 0.60 -4.36 8.44
CA GLU A 60 1.86 -5.05 8.13
C GLU A 60 2.22 -4.92 6.64
N GLY A 61 3.48 -5.26 6.29
CA GLY A 61 3.97 -5.30 4.91
C GLY A 61 4.83 -4.09 4.59
N LEU A 62 6.11 -4.32 4.27
CA LEU A 62 7.04 -3.25 3.91
C LEU A 62 7.01 -2.96 2.40
N HIS A 63 7.74 -1.93 1.97
CA HIS A 63 7.76 -1.51 0.57
C HIS A 63 8.42 -2.57 -0.32
N GLY A 64 7.60 -3.34 -1.03
CA GLY A 64 8.06 -4.41 -1.90
C GLY A 64 6.94 -5.10 -2.67
N TRP A 65 7.33 -5.99 -3.59
CA TRP A 65 6.40 -6.69 -4.45
C TRP A 65 5.48 -7.65 -3.68
N GLN A 66 6.02 -8.29 -2.64
CA GLN A 66 5.30 -9.18 -1.74
C GLN A 66 4.07 -8.50 -1.13
N THR A 67 4.21 -7.26 -0.68
CA THR A 67 3.12 -6.45 -0.12
C THR A 67 2.18 -5.93 -1.21
N PHE A 68 2.73 -5.50 -2.35
CA PHE A 68 1.94 -4.98 -3.46
C PHE A 68 0.92 -6.01 -3.98
N VAL A 69 1.31 -7.28 -4.10
CA VAL A 69 0.46 -8.34 -4.64
C VAL A 69 -0.83 -8.52 -3.84
N ASP A 70 -0.79 -8.33 -2.52
CA ASP A 70 -1.95 -8.45 -1.64
C ASP A 70 -3.07 -7.45 -1.98
N TYR A 71 -2.71 -6.33 -2.63
CA TYR A 71 -3.65 -5.26 -3.00
C TYR A 71 -4.07 -5.27 -4.47
N ILE A 72 -3.55 -6.18 -5.30
CA ILE A 72 -3.95 -6.30 -6.71
C ILE A 72 -5.43 -6.67 -6.82
N THR A 73 -5.87 -7.72 -6.12
CA THR A 73 -7.27 -8.17 -6.18
C THR A 73 -8.24 -7.10 -5.63
N PRO A 74 -8.01 -6.51 -4.43
CA PRO A 74 -8.84 -5.40 -3.94
C PRO A 74 -8.92 -4.21 -4.91
N GLY A 75 -7.79 -3.82 -5.52
CA GLY A 75 -7.76 -2.75 -6.51
C GLY A 75 -8.53 -3.09 -7.78
N TRP A 76 -8.41 -4.33 -8.26
CA TRP A 76 -9.18 -4.83 -9.39
C TRP A 76 -10.68 -4.82 -9.11
N ASP A 77 -11.10 -5.33 -7.95
CA ASP A 77 -12.51 -5.36 -7.56
C ASP A 77 -13.11 -3.96 -7.42
N HIS A 78 -12.31 -2.96 -7.04
CA HIS A 78 -12.73 -1.56 -7.03
C HIS A 78 -12.95 -1.00 -8.45
N ILE A 79 -12.06 -1.33 -9.40
CA ILE A 79 -12.06 -0.74 -10.76
C ILE A 79 -13.03 -1.48 -11.69
N LYS A 80 -13.16 -2.80 -11.55
CA LYS A 80 -13.92 -3.67 -12.47
C LYS A 80 -15.34 -3.17 -12.77
N PRO A 81 -16.17 -2.73 -11.79
CA PRO A 81 -17.52 -2.25 -12.08
C PRO A 81 -17.56 -1.04 -13.02
N ALA A 82 -16.52 -0.19 -13.01
CA ALA A 82 -16.43 0.97 -13.90
C ALA A 82 -16.08 0.59 -15.34
N LEU A 83 -15.49 -0.60 -15.56
CA LEU A 83 -15.04 -1.10 -16.87
C LEU A 83 -16.09 -1.96 -17.60
N GLN A 84 -17.16 -2.36 -16.90
CA GLN A 84 -18.20 -3.23 -17.45
C GLN A 84 -19.42 -2.46 -17.96
N ASN A 85 -19.28 -1.14 -18.13
CA ASN A 85 -20.28 -0.27 -18.74
C ASN A 85 -20.09 -0.18 -20.25
#